data_AF-A0A100WSK5-F1
#
_entry.id   AF-A0A100WSK5-F1
#
_cell.length_a   1.000
_cell.length_b   1.000
_cell.length_c   1.000
_cell.angle_alpha   90.00
_cell.angle_beta   90.00
_cell.angle_gamma   90.00
#
_symmetry.space_group_name_H-M   'P 1'
#
loop_
_entity.id
_entity.type
_entity.pdbx_description
1 polymer ?
#
loop_
_entity_poly.entity_id
_entity_poly.type
_entity_poly.pdbx_seq_one_letter_code
_entity_poly.pdbx_strand_id
1 'polypeptide(L)' 'MLDHHGWGDLYPELQMLSKVGRWNDMSRLIDDGVLNAFAVVVPAEELPRRSGSATTAWYPAFG' A
#
# COMPACT_ATOMS: atom_id res chain seq x y z
N MET A 1 -14.55 -3.56 2.81
CA MET A 1 -14.70 -2.89 4.11
C MET A 1 -13.45 -3.22 4.91
N LEU A 2 -12.73 -2.22 5.41
CA LEU A 2 -11.49 -2.43 6.17
C LEU A 2 -11.74 -3.01 7.58
N ASP A 3 -13.02 -3.08 7.98
CA ASP A 3 -13.49 -3.54 9.29
C ASP A 3 -13.16 -5.01 9.59
N HIS A 4 -13.00 -5.85 8.57
CA HIS A 4 -12.57 -7.24 8.77
C HIS A 4 -11.17 -7.36 9.40
N HIS A 5 -10.34 -6.32 9.25
CA HIS A 5 -9.00 -6.24 9.82
C HIS A 5 -8.91 -5.27 11.01
N GLY A 6 -10.03 -4.72 11.49
CA GLY A 6 -10.04 -3.72 12.57
C GLY A 6 -9.52 -2.34 12.17
N TRP A 7 -9.42 -2.06 10.87
CA TRP A 7 -8.84 -0.81 10.34
C TRP A 7 -9.89 0.22 9.90
N GLY A 8 -11.13 0.13 10.41
CA GLY A 8 -12.23 1.02 10.00
C GLY A 8 -11.88 2.51 10.07
N ASP A 9 -11.17 2.93 11.12
CA ASP A 9 -10.76 4.31 11.35
C ASP A 9 -9.44 4.69 10.64
N LEU A 10 -8.66 3.71 10.20
CA LEU A 10 -7.37 3.93 9.54
C LEU A 10 -7.56 4.57 8.15
N TYR A 11 -8.55 4.09 7.38
CA TYR A 11 -8.78 4.57 6.01
C TYR A 11 -9.09 6.08 5.94
N PRO A 12 -10.03 6.62 6.74
CA PRO A 12 -10.29 8.06 6.78
C PRO A 12 -9.04 8.90 7.10
N GLU A 13 -8.19 8.44 8.02
CA GLU A 13 -6.98 9.15 8.42
C GLU A 13 -5.91 9.13 7.32
N LEU A 14 -5.66 7.98 6.70
CA LEU A 14 -4.77 7.86 5.54
C LEU A 14 -5.25 8.72 4.37
N GLN A 15 -6.56 8.72 4.10
CA GLN A 15 -7.16 9.54 3.05
C GLN A 15 -6.97 11.04 3.31
N MET A 16 -7.15 11.48 4.56
CA MET A 16 -6.94 12.87 4.96
C MET A 16 -5.47 13.28 4.81
N LEU A 17 -4.53 12.49 5.35
CA LEU A 17 -3.09 12.74 5.25
C LEU A 17 -2.60 12.78 3.80
N SER A 18 -3.11 11.90 2.94
CA SER A 18 -2.82 11.91 1.50
C SER A 18 -3.27 13.21 0.84
N LYS A 19 -4.50 13.67 1.11
CA LYS A 19 -5.03 14.92 0.54
C LYS A 19 -4.23 16.16 0.96
N VAL A 20 -3.67 16.17 2.18
CA VAL A 20 -2.86 17.29 2.68
C VAL A 20 -1.36 17.11 2.42
N GLY A 21 -0.95 16.08 1.67
CA GLY A 21 0.44 15.82 1.30
C GLY A 21 1.35 15.38 2.46
N ARG A 22 0.79 14.91 3.57
CA ARG A 22 1.51 14.50 4.78
C ARG A 22 1.94 13.02 4.71
N TRP A 23 2.67 12.68 3.66
CA TRP A 23 3.09 11.30 3.37
C TRP A 23 3.97 10.67 4.45
N ASN A 24 4.84 11.45 5.09
CA ASN A 24 5.69 10.98 6.19
C ASN A 24 4.91 10.62 7.46
N ASP A 25 3.73 11.22 7.66
CA ASP A 25 2.87 10.86 8.79
C ASP A 25 2.00 9.66 8.43
N MET A 26 1.60 9.56 7.16
CA MET A 26 0.90 8.39 6.65
C MET A 26 1.73 7.12 6.81
N SER A 27 3.06 7.17 6.57
CA SER A 27 3.93 6.00 6.74
C SER A 27 4.04 5.51 8.19
N ARG A 28 3.76 6.37 9.18
CA ARG A 28 3.77 5.98 10.60
C ARG A 28 2.52 5.19 11.01
N LEU A 29 1.45 5.30 10.24
CA LEU A 29 0.18 4.60 10.48
C LEU A 29 0.09 3.27 9.73
N ILE A 30 0.97 3.03 8.75
CA ILE A 30 1.01 1.80 7.96
C ILE A 30 2.02 0.86 8.60
N ASP A 31 1.54 -0.06 9.43
CA ASP A 31 2.37 -1.14 9.98
C ASP A 31 2.57 -2.30 8.97
N ASP A 32 3.38 -3.30 9.36
CA ASP A 32 3.64 -4.47 8.54
C ASP A 32 2.38 -5.29 8.23
N GLY A 33 1.37 -5.28 9.11
CA GLY A 33 0.11 -5.98 8.88
C GLY A 33 -0.69 -5.32 7.75
N VAL A 34 -0.83 -3.99 7.83
CA VAL A 34 -1.45 -3.17 6.79
C VAL A 34 -0.69 -3.31 5.48
N LEU A 35 0.64 -3.19 5.53
CA LEU A 35 1.48 -3.26 4.35
C LEU A 35 1.39 -4.63 3.67
N ASN A 36 1.49 -5.72 4.43
CA ASN A 36 1.45 -7.08 3.88
C ASN A 36 0.06 -7.51 3.37
N ALA A 37 -1.01 -6.82 3.78
CA ALA A 37 -2.35 -7.07 3.26
C ALA A 37 -2.55 -6.54 1.83
N PHE A 38 -1.84 -5.47 1.45
CA PHE A 38 -2.05 -4.79 0.16
C PHE A 38 -0.83 -4.76 -0.75
N ALA A 39 0.37 -5.00 -0.22
CA ALA A 39 1.62 -4.93 -0.95
C ALA A 39 2.41 -6.24 -0.87
N VAL A 40 3.12 -6.54 -1.94
CA VAL A 40 4.13 -7.59 -1.96
C VAL A 40 5.48 -6.95 -1.60
N VAL A 41 5.97 -7.23 -0.39
CA VAL A 41 7.30 -6.77 0.07
C VAL A 41 8.30 -7.92 -0.04
N VAL A 42 9.28 -7.78 -0.93
CA VAL A 42 10.40 -8.72 -1.11
C VAL A 42 11.67 -7.98 -1.53
N PRO A 43 12.86 -8.58 -1.35
CA PRO A 43 14.04 -8.17 -2.10
C PRO A 43 13.74 -8.07 -3.60
N ALA A 44 14.34 -7.08 -4.27
CA ALA A 44 14.06 -6.79 -5.67
C ALA A 44 14.33 -8.00 -6.59
N GLU A 45 15.33 -8.80 -6.24
CA GLU A 45 15.74 -10.02 -6.94
C GLU A 45 14.68 -11.12 -6.87
N GLU A 46 13.81 -11.10 -5.84
CA GLU A 46 12.72 -12.06 -5.66
C GLU A 46 11.40 -11.62 -6.27
N LEU A 47 11.28 -10.36 -6.70
CA LEU A 47 10.05 -9.84 -7.34
C LEU A 47 9.57 -10.71 -8.52
N PRO A 48 10.43 -11.18 -9.44
CA PRO A 48 9.99 -12.01 -10.57
C PRO A 48 9.34 -13.33 -10.13
N ARG A 49 9.75 -13.87 -8.98
CA ARG A 49 9.25 -15.13 -8.42
C ARG A 49 7.88 -14.96 -7.75
N ARG A 50 7.66 -13.80 -7.12
CA ARG A 50 6.49 -13.55 -6.25
C ARG A 50 5.38 -12.76 -6.95
N SER A 51 5.74 -11.93 -7.92
CA SER A 51 4.77 -11.31 -8.83
C SER A 51 4.53 -12.27 -9.98
N GLY A 52 3.39 -12.97 -9.98
CA GLY A 52 2.92 -13.63 -11.18
C GLY A 52 2.62 -12.56 -12.23
N SER A 53 3.59 -12.20 -13.07
CA SER A 53 3.46 -11.27 -14.21
C SER A 53 2.48 -10.10 -13.99
N ALA A 54 2.74 -9.22 -13.01
CA ALA A 54 1.98 -7.98 -12.83
C ALA A 54 2.62 -6.77 -13.56
N THR A 55 3.64 -7.03 -14.38
CA THR A 55 4.53 -6.00 -14.98
C THR A 55 3.82 -5.09 -15.98
N THR A 56 2.65 -5.45 -16.50
CA THR A 56 1.98 -4.70 -17.58
C THR A 56 1.01 -3.61 -17.09
N ALA A 57 0.60 -3.60 -15.82
CA ALA A 57 -0.54 -2.74 -15.39
C ALA A 57 -0.17 -1.34 -14.87
N TRP A 58 1.05 -1.12 -14.38
CA TRP A 58 1.38 0.12 -13.63
C TRP A 58 2.16 1.17 -14.45
N TYR A 59 2.63 0.84 -15.66
CA TYR A 59 3.44 1.74 -16.47
C TYR A 59 2.66 2.79 -17.32
N PRO A 60 1.37 2.60 -17.73
CA PRO A 60 0.70 3.65 -18.49
C PRO A 60 -0.12 4.63 -17.64
N ALA A 61 -0.18 4.51 -16.31
CA ALA A 61 -1.12 5.30 -15.49
C ALA A 61 -0.59 6.68 -15.03
N PHE A 62 0.67 7.02 -15.31
CA PHE A 62 1.31 8.28 -14.91
C PHE A 62 2.07 8.97 -16.06
N GLY A 63 1.56 8.82 -17.29
CA GLY A 63 1.99 9.59 -18.46
C GLY A 63 1.14 10.83 -18.68
#